data_AF-A0A5K7TTZ6-F1
#
_entry.id   AF-A0A5K7TTZ6-F1
#
_cell.length_a   1.000
_cell.length_b   1.000
_cell.length_c   1.000
_cell.angle_alpha   90.00
_cell.angle_beta   90.00
_cell.angle_gamma   90.00
#
_symmetry.space_group_name_H-M   'P 1'
#
loop_
_entity.id
_entity.type
_entity.pdbx_description
1 polymer ?
#
loop_
_entity_poly.entity_id
_entity_poly.type
_entity_poly.pdbx_seq_one_letter_code
_entity_poly.pdbx_strand_id
1 'polypeptide(L)' 'MNDVLQPPVLLFRRLESGAEQALLHELEARVSEDGRDLIVSRYRERYGNGDALQRHEVHRRVPIAALLKWMARKDASL' A
#
# COMPACT_ATOMS: atom_id res chain seq x y z
N MET A 1 -3.55 -1.38 27.79
CA MET A 1 -3.41 -2.50 26.83
C MET A 1 -2.38 -2.06 25.82
N ASN A 2 -1.33 -2.85 25.57
CA ASN A 2 -0.31 -2.48 24.59
C ASN A 2 -0.96 -2.34 23.22
N ASP A 3 -0.98 -1.12 22.68
CA ASP A 3 -1.24 -0.88 21.25
C ASP A 3 -0.08 -1.48 20.48
N VAL A 4 -0.18 -2.77 20.18
CA VAL A 4 0.75 -3.44 19.26
C VAL A 4 0.42 -2.88 17.90
N LEU A 5 1.13 -1.82 17.51
CA LEU A 5 1.14 -1.32 16.14
C LEU A 5 1.57 -2.49 15.25
N GLN A 6 0.61 -3.07 14.55
CA GLN A 6 0.89 -4.14 13.61
C GLN A 6 1.80 -3.58 12.52
N PRO A 7 2.95 -4.23 12.23
CA PRO A 7 3.81 -3.77 11.18
C PRO A 7 3.05 -3.78 9.84
N PRO A 8 3.32 -2.82 8.95
CA PRO A 8 2.73 -2.83 7.62
C PRO A 8 2.99 -4.17 6.92
N VAL A 9 1.96 -4.68 6.27
CA VAL A 9 2.06 -5.86 5.41
C VAL A 9 2.35 -5.40 4.00
N LEU A 10 3.47 -5.86 3.44
CA LEU A 10 3.81 -5.65 2.05
C LEU A 10 2.91 -6.51 1.17
N LEU A 11 2.01 -5.88 0.41
CA LEU A 11 1.08 -6.56 -0.49
C LEU A 11 1.70 -6.79 -1.87
N PHE A 12 2.50 -5.83 -2.32
CA PHE A 12 3.12 -5.89 -3.63
C PHE A 12 4.42 -5.08 -3.63
N ARG A 13 5.45 -5.62 -4.27
CA ARG A 13 6.70 -4.92 -4.55
C ARG A 13 7.21 -5.33 -5.91
N ARG A 14 7.49 -4.34 -6.75
CA ARG A 14 8.11 -4.56 -8.07
C ARG A 14 9.19 -3.53 -8.28
N LEU A 15 10.38 -4.03 -8.58
CA LEU A 15 11.50 -3.24 -9.04
C LEU A 15 11.72 -3.57 -10.52
N GLU A 16 11.65 -2.55 -11.37
CA GLU A 16 12.01 -2.64 -12.77
C GLU A 16 13.32 -1.88 -12.95
N SER A 17 14.38 -2.54 -13.39
CA SER A 17 15.67 -1.91 -13.66
C SER A 17 16.05 -2.08 -15.13
N GLY A 18 16.48 -0.98 -15.75
CA GLY A 18 17.11 -0.91 -17.06
C GLY A 18 18.49 -0.26 -16.96
N ALA A 19 19.20 -0.17 -18.09
CA ALA A 19 20.59 0.32 -18.13
C ALA A 19 20.77 1.76 -17.59
N GLU A 20 19.73 2.59 -17.66
CA GLU A 20 19.78 4.03 -17.35
C GLU A 20 18.81 4.45 -16.24
N GLN A 21 17.84 3.58 -15.90
CA GLN A 21 16.71 3.93 -15.03
C GLN A 21 16.23 2.74 -14.21
N ALA A 22 15.74 3.00 -13.00
CA ALA A 22 15.02 2.03 -12.20
C ALA A 22 13.68 2.62 -11.71
N LEU A 23 12.63 1.80 -11.70
CA LEU A 23 11.31 2.13 -11.19
C LEU A 23 10.96 1.15 -10.07
N LEU A 24 10.73 1.68 -8.87
CA LEU A 24 10.18 0.96 -7.74
C LEU A 24 8.69 1.24 -7.64
N HIS A 25 7.90 0.18 -7.41
CA HIS A 25 6.48 0.24 -7.12
C HIS A 25 6.16 -0.67 -5.94
N GLU A 26 5.74 -0.08 -4.84
CA GLU A 26 5.38 -0.79 -3.61
C GLU A 26 3.92 -0.48 -3.21
N LEU A 27 3.26 -1.49 -2.66
CA LEU A 27 1.93 -1.39 -2.06
C LEU A 27 1.98 -2.08 -0.71
N GLU A 28 1.64 -1.32 0.32
CA GLU A 28 1.62 -1.79 1.70
C GLU A 28 0.25 -1.52 2.31
N ALA A 29 -0.11 -2.32 3.31
CA ALA A 29 -1.31 -2.11 4.10
C ALA A 29 -1.00 -2.19 5.59
N ARG A 30 -1.56 -1.26 6.37
CA ARG A 30 -1.48 -1.29 7.83
C ARG A 30 -2.83 -0.94 8.43
N VAL A 31 -3.11 -1.44 9.63
CA VAL A 31 -4.29 -1.05 10.39
C VAL A 31 -4.02 0.31 11.05
N SER A 32 -5.02 1.20 11.09
CA SER A 32 -4.94 2.43 11.86
C SER A 32 -4.80 2.14 13.35
N GLU A 33 -4.25 3.08 14.11
CA GLU A 33 -4.04 2.93 15.55
C GLU A 33 -5.34 2.59 16.31
N ASP A 34 -6.46 3.19 15.90
CA ASP A 34 -7.79 2.93 16.47
C ASP A 34 -8.46 1.63 15.98
N GLY A 35 -7.80 0.87 15.10
CA GLY A 35 -8.31 -0.39 14.56
C GLY A 35 -9.44 -0.25 13.53
N ARG A 36 -9.83 0.97 13.12
CA ARG A 36 -11.04 1.20 12.32
C ARG A 36 -10.81 1.20 10.81
N ASP A 37 -9.63 1.62 10.39
CA ASP A 37 -9.28 1.79 8.97
C ASP A 37 -8.13 0.86 8.58
N LEU A 38 -8.21 0.33 7.37
CA LEU A 38 -7.07 -0.19 6.63
C LEU A 38 -6.46 0.96 5.85
N ILE A 39 -5.22 1.30 6.15
CA ILE A 39 -4.45 2.31 5.43
C ILE A 39 -3.63 1.58 4.36
N VAL A 40 -3.94 1.84 3.10
CA VAL A 40 -3.20 1.32 1.94
C VAL A 40 -2.28 2.42 1.42
N SER A 41 -0.98 2.17 1.48
CA SER A 41 0.06 3.08 1.02
C SER A 41 0.60 2.57 -0.31
N ARG A 42 0.58 3.43 -1.34
CA ARG A 42 1.23 3.16 -2.63
C ARG A 42 2.45 4.05 -2.75
N TYR A 43 3.59 3.43 -2.98
CA TYR A 43 4.86 4.09 -3.18
C TYR A 43 5.38 3.85 -4.59
N ARG A 44 5.82 4.92 -5.27
CA ARG A 44 6.45 4.86 -6.58
C ARG A 44 7.68 5.74 -6.59
N GLU A 45 8.80 5.19 -6.99
CA GLU A 45 10.07 5.91 -7.07
C GLU A 45 10.76 5.63 -8.40
N ARG A 46 11.23 6.70 -9.05
CA ARG A 46 12.06 6.62 -10.27
C ARG A 46 13.47 7.09 -9.97
N TYR A 47 14.43 6.26 -10.33
CA TYR A 47 15.87 6.53 -10.31
C TYR A 47 16.38 6.63 -11.75
N GLY A 48 17.27 7.57 -12.05
CA GLY A 48 17.91 7.68 -13.37
C GLY A 48 19.00 8.74 -13.42
N ASN A 49 19.94 8.57 -14.36
CA ASN A 49 21.07 9.49 -14.54
C ASN A 49 20.59 10.80 -15.19
N GLY A 50 20.24 11.79 -14.38
CA GLY A 50 20.11 13.18 -14.83
C GLY A 50 18.80 13.88 -14.48
N ASP A 51 17.77 13.15 -14.06
CA ASP A 51 16.51 13.74 -13.60
C ASP A 51 16.39 13.65 -12.08
N ALA A 52 15.79 14.68 -11.46
CA ALA A 52 15.51 14.70 -10.04
C ALA A 52 14.68 13.47 -9.64
N LEU A 53 15.05 12.83 -8.52
CA LEU A 53 14.34 11.71 -7.92
C LEU A 53 12.84 11.99 -7.84
N GLN A 54 12.04 11.31 -8.68
CA GLN A 54 10.59 11.44 -8.66
C GLN A 54 10.01 10.41 -7.71
N ARG A 55 9.70 10.87 -6.49
CA ARG A 55 9.01 10.10 -5.46
C ARG A 55 7.54 10.48 -5.43
N HIS A 56 6.66 9.50 -5.52
CA HIS A 56 5.22 9.69 -5.39
C HIS A 56 4.66 8.69 -4.38
N GLU A 57 3.98 9.23 -3.37
CA GLU A 57 3.40 8.45 -2.27
C GLU A 57 1.94 8.85 -2.09
N VAL A 58 1.06 7.87 -2.01
CA VAL A 58 -0.39 8.07 -1.82
C VAL A 58 -0.88 7.13 -0.74
N HIS A 59 -1.58 7.69 0.24
CA HIS A 59 -2.26 6.93 1.28
C HIS A 59 -3.77 6.97 1.05
N ARG A 60 -4.41 5.81 1.12
CA ARG A 60 -5.86 5.70 1.09
C ARG A 60 -6.33 5.01 2.36
N ARG A 61 -7.31 5.62 3.02
CA ARG A 61 -7.99 5.01 4.17
C ARG A 61 -9.22 4.29 3.69
N VAL A 62 -9.39 3.05 4.10
CA VAL A 62 -10.55 2.23 3.80
C VAL A 62 -11.13 1.75 5.13
N PRO A 63 -12.37 2.12 5.50
CA PRO A 63 -12.99 1.60 6.70
C PRO A 63 -13.05 0.07 6.66
N ILE A 64 -12.50 -0.60 7.67
CA ILE A 64 -12.42 -2.07 7.70
C ILE A 64 -13.83 -2.66 7.64
N ALA A 65 -14.80 -2.06 8.33
CA ALA A 65 -16.19 -2.48 8.27
C ALA A 65 -16.78 -2.41 6.84
N ALA A 66 -16.38 -1.42 6.03
CA ALA A 66 -16.82 -1.32 4.64
C ALA A 66 -16.18 -2.39 3.76
N LEU A 67 -14.88 -2.65 3.96
CA LEU A 67 -14.16 -3.72 3.27
C LEU A 67 -14.78 -5.10 3.58
N LEU A 68 -15.02 -5.40 4.86
CA LEU A 68 -15.63 -6.66 5.30
C LEU A 68 -17.04 -6.84 4.71
N LYS A 69 -17.87 -5.79 4.72
CA LYS A 69 -19.19 -5.82 4.08
C LYS A 69 -19.10 -6.09 2.58
N TRP A 70 -18.10 -5.52 1.90
CA TRP A 70 -17.87 -5.78 0.48
C TRP A 70 -17.43 -7.22 0.23
N MET A 71 -16.49 -7.75 1.02
CA MET A 71 -16.01 -9.13 0.90
C MET A 71 -17.16 -10.13 1.10
N ALA A 72 -17.95 -9.96 2.17
CA ALA A 72 -19.09 -10.83 2.44
C ALA A 72 -20.14 -10.84 1.31
N ARG A 73 -20.29 -9.73 0.57
CA ARG A 73 -21.16 -9.66 -0.61
C ARG A 73 -20.56 -10.32 -1.84
N LYS A 74 -19.23 -10.36 -1.96
CA LYS A 74 -18.54 -11.00 -3.09
C LYS A 74 -18.65 -12.52 -3.02
N ASP A 75 -18.58 -13.10 -1.84
CA ASP A 75 -18.70 -14.55 -1.67
C ASP A 75 -20.15 -15.05 -1.83
N ALA A 76 -21.16 -14.17 -1.70
CA ALA A 76 -22.57 -14.50 -1.93
C ALA A 76 -22.98 -14.54 -3.41
N SER A 77 -22.03 -14.39 -4.34
CA SER A 77 -22.25 -14.43 -5.79
C SER A 77 -21.63 -15.67 -6.48
N LEU A 78 -21.28 -16.69 -5.69
CA LEU A 78 -20.96 -18.06 -6.13
C LEU A 78 -22.10 -19.01 -5.71
#